data_AF-A0A7S2LK02-F1
#
_entry.id   AF-A0A7S2LK02-F1
#
_cell.length_a   1.000
_cell.length_b   1.000
_cell.length_c   1.000
_cell.angle_alpha   90.00
_cell.angle_beta   90.00
_cell.angle_gamma   90.00
#
_symmetry.space_group_name_H-M   'P 1'
#
loop_
_entity.id
_entity.type
_entity.pdbx_description
1 polymer ?
#
loop_
_entity_poly.entity_id
_entity_poly.type
_entity_poly.pdbx_seq_one_letter_code
_entity_poly.pdbx_strand_id
1 'polypeptide(L)'
;MHDGTEQGDSAYLCLNPNARGQAKPQTPEHIRKWRKSNFLDPGKRVIHPALINDFKNVDDQNVVFGITAQDGESCHVEDVLNLLPEGECEKVVLELKEAEYKSSQLEPLGRSFYRGHKQPEFTQASDFRYGVTSAKSNEDAKSLLYPGESVKVENNEDTARTKANYIKSHRSYLPGEQKRRDYNWPVDPLTTVFGDKGENFALRRSSRGVHDALHSKMDCIEKR
;
A
#
# COMPACT_ATOMS: atom_id res chain seq x y z
N MET A 1 21.17 136.22 -42.38
CA MET A 1 20.81 135.21 -41.37
C MET A 1 20.69 133.86 -42.08
N HIS A 2 21.81 133.15 -42.23
CA HIS A 2 21.89 131.70 -42.47
C HIS A 2 23.38 131.35 -42.59
N ASP A 3 24.01 131.06 -41.45
CA ASP A 3 25.35 130.47 -41.44
C ASP A 3 25.18 128.96 -41.39
N GLY A 4 25.46 128.32 -42.52
CA GLY A 4 25.61 126.87 -42.62
C GLY A 4 26.99 126.47 -42.13
N THR A 5 27.05 125.75 -41.01
CA THR A 5 28.26 125.03 -40.61
C THR A 5 28.14 123.58 -41.05
N GLU A 6 28.81 123.25 -42.15
CA GLU A 6 29.08 121.86 -42.53
C GLU A 6 30.03 121.26 -41.49
N GLN A 7 29.48 120.51 -40.51
CA GLN A 7 30.30 119.70 -39.61
C GLN A 7 30.93 118.57 -40.42
N GLY A 8 32.21 118.73 -40.79
CA GLY A 8 32.96 117.67 -41.47
C GLY A 8 33.09 116.42 -40.60
N ASP A 9 32.89 115.25 -41.20
CA ASP A 9 33.05 113.97 -40.51
C ASP A 9 34.51 113.79 -40.06
N SER A 10 34.74 113.64 -38.75
CA SER A 10 36.09 113.40 -38.22
C SER A 10 36.55 111.96 -38.47
N ALA A 11 37.84 111.76 -38.75
CA ALA A 11 38.41 110.43 -38.94
C ALA A 11 38.16 109.49 -37.74
N TYR A 12 38.07 110.07 -36.54
CA TYR A 12 37.72 109.35 -35.31
C TYR A 12 36.29 108.74 -35.37
N LEU A 13 35.32 109.47 -35.93
CA LEU A 13 33.96 108.96 -36.09
C LEU A 13 33.86 107.86 -37.15
N CYS A 14 34.79 107.81 -38.11
CA CYS A 14 34.86 106.73 -39.12
C CYS A 14 35.48 105.45 -38.56
N LEU A 15 36.50 105.57 -37.70
CA LEU A 15 37.14 104.42 -37.05
C LEU A 15 36.29 103.84 -35.93
N ASN A 16 35.52 104.69 -35.24
CA ASN A 16 34.64 104.32 -34.14
C ASN A 16 33.17 104.54 -34.53
N PRO A 17 32.57 103.65 -35.34
CA PRO A 17 31.19 103.81 -35.81
C PRO A 17 30.15 103.85 -34.68
N ASN A 18 30.49 103.39 -33.48
CA ASN A 18 29.64 103.44 -32.30
C ASN A 18 29.75 104.77 -31.53
N ALA A 19 30.71 105.65 -31.86
CA ALA A 19 30.96 106.91 -31.15
C ALA A 19 29.92 108.02 -31.45
N ARG A 20 29.10 107.86 -32.51
CA ARG A 20 28.00 108.78 -32.85
C ARG A 20 26.76 108.65 -31.93
N GLY A 21 26.88 107.92 -30.81
CA GLY A 21 25.76 107.67 -29.87
C GLY A 21 24.65 106.77 -30.43
N GLN A 22 24.76 106.35 -31.70
CA GLN A 22 23.81 105.45 -32.35
C GLN A 22 24.31 104.02 -32.20
N ALA A 23 23.87 103.34 -31.13
CA ALA A 23 24.03 101.89 -31.05
C ALA A 23 23.31 101.25 -32.26
N LYS A 24 23.97 100.33 -32.96
CA LYS A 24 23.35 99.61 -34.07
C LYS A 24 22.10 98.90 -33.55
N PRO A 25 20.92 99.09 -34.18
CA PRO A 25 19.72 98.40 -33.75
C PRO A 25 19.95 96.89 -33.84
N GLN A 26 19.59 96.18 -32.78
CA GLN A 26 19.68 94.73 -32.76
C GLN A 26 18.70 94.13 -33.78
N THR A 27 19.07 92.99 -34.34
CA THR A 27 18.17 92.30 -35.28
C THR A 27 16.96 91.77 -34.51
N PRO A 28 15.73 92.09 -34.91
CA PRO A 28 14.53 91.61 -34.23
C PRO A 28 14.42 90.09 -34.32
N GLU A 29 13.91 89.46 -33.26
CA GLU A 29 13.98 88.00 -33.07
C GLU A 29 13.29 87.19 -34.17
N HIS A 30 12.14 87.66 -34.69
CA HIS A 30 11.37 86.95 -35.71
C HIS A 30 12.07 86.87 -37.08
N ILE A 31 12.90 87.87 -37.42
CA ILE A 31 13.70 87.90 -38.67
C ILE A 31 15.08 87.28 -38.45
N ARG A 32 15.56 87.22 -37.21
CA ARG A 32 16.91 86.78 -36.86
C ARG A 32 17.25 85.40 -37.42
N LYS A 33 16.28 84.48 -37.48
CA LYS A 33 16.47 83.13 -38.04
C LYS A 33 16.84 83.11 -39.53
N TRP A 34 16.46 84.13 -40.29
CA TRP A 34 16.74 84.24 -41.73
C TRP A 34 18.00 85.07 -42.03
N ARG A 35 18.59 85.74 -41.03
CA ARG A 35 19.76 86.60 -41.24
C ARG A 35 21.06 85.80 -41.22
N LYS A 36 21.96 86.15 -42.15
CA LYS A 36 23.31 85.57 -42.22
C LYS A 36 24.12 85.73 -40.94
N SER A 37 23.88 86.80 -40.18
CA SER A 37 24.53 87.04 -38.88
C SER A 37 24.29 85.90 -37.90
N ASN A 38 23.12 85.24 -37.92
CA ASN A 38 22.80 84.14 -37.01
C ASN A 38 23.63 82.88 -37.29
N PHE A 39 24.17 82.70 -38.50
CA PHE A 39 25.04 81.57 -38.87
C PHE A 39 26.52 81.83 -38.59
N LEU A 40 26.88 83.06 -38.22
CA LEU A 40 28.26 83.50 -37.97
C LEU A 40 28.56 83.67 -36.47
N ASP A 41 27.57 83.42 -35.61
CA ASP A 41 27.76 83.46 -34.16
C ASP A 41 28.72 82.32 -33.74
N PRO A 42 29.86 82.65 -33.09
CA PRO A 42 30.82 81.64 -32.69
C PRO A 42 30.24 80.71 -31.61
N GLY A 43 30.55 79.42 -31.71
CA GLY A 43 30.19 78.41 -30.70
C GLY A 43 28.73 77.90 -30.76
N LYS A 44 27.92 78.35 -31.74
CA LYS A 44 26.55 77.86 -31.94
C LYS A 44 26.46 76.88 -33.10
N ARG A 45 25.58 75.88 -32.97
CA ARG A 45 25.24 74.97 -34.08
C ARG A 45 24.49 75.74 -35.15
N VAL A 46 24.94 75.63 -36.40
CA VAL A 46 24.22 76.15 -37.56
C VAL A 46 23.09 75.17 -37.90
N ILE A 47 21.85 75.61 -37.73
CA ILE A 47 20.63 74.85 -38.03
C ILE A 47 19.95 75.50 -39.23
N HIS A 48 19.38 74.71 -40.14
CA HIS A 48 18.64 75.22 -41.28
C HIS A 48 17.48 76.15 -40.81
N PRO A 49 17.27 77.34 -41.41
CA PRO A 49 16.32 78.35 -40.92
C PRO A 49 14.89 77.86 -40.68
N ALA A 50 14.43 76.90 -41.49
CA ALA A 50 13.10 76.30 -41.35
C ALA A 50 12.97 75.44 -40.07
N LEU A 51 14.04 74.75 -39.65
CA LEU A 51 14.04 73.78 -38.55
C LEU A 51 14.33 74.42 -37.18
N ILE A 52 14.79 75.68 -37.15
CA ILE A 52 15.18 76.37 -35.90
C ILE A 52 14.04 76.39 -34.87
N ASN A 53 12.78 76.46 -35.31
CA ASN A 53 11.65 76.44 -34.38
C ASN A 53 11.34 75.04 -33.84
N ASP A 54 11.62 74.00 -34.61
CA ASP A 54 11.36 72.61 -34.22
C ASP A 54 12.38 72.15 -33.18
N PHE A 55 13.66 72.52 -33.37
CA PHE A 55 14.75 72.22 -32.44
C PHE A 55 14.71 73.03 -31.12
N LYS A 56 13.85 74.05 -30.99
CA LYS A 56 13.70 74.79 -29.72
C LYS A 56 13.07 73.93 -28.61
N ASN A 57 12.27 72.95 -29.00
CA ASN A 57 11.50 72.13 -28.08
C ASN A 57 12.13 70.73 -27.88
N VAL A 58 13.27 70.47 -28.53
CA VAL A 58 13.97 69.20 -28.40
C VAL A 58 15.03 69.34 -27.31
N ASP A 59 14.85 68.62 -26.21
CA ASP A 59 15.83 68.53 -25.14
C ASP A 59 17.00 67.63 -25.58
N ASP A 60 17.95 68.20 -26.32
CA ASP A 60 19.17 67.53 -26.80
C ASP A 60 19.96 66.82 -25.68
N GLN A 61 19.75 67.21 -24.41
CA GLN A 61 20.46 66.64 -23.25
C GLN A 61 19.84 65.34 -22.72
N ASN A 62 18.55 65.09 -22.98
CA ASN A 62 17.82 63.94 -22.43
C ASN A 62 17.58 62.84 -23.47
N VAL A 63 17.97 63.07 -24.73
CA VAL A 63 17.81 62.10 -25.82
C VAL A 63 19.09 61.29 -25.95
N VAL A 64 19.01 60.00 -25.63
CA VAL A 64 20.09 59.04 -25.92
C VAL A 64 19.95 58.62 -27.37
N PHE A 65 20.98 58.89 -28.18
CA PHE A 65 21.03 58.44 -29.56
C PHE A 65 21.57 57.01 -29.64
N GLY A 66 20.93 56.15 -30.44
CA GLY A 66 21.34 54.76 -30.64
C GLY A 66 20.16 53.80 -30.50
N ILE A 67 20.45 52.50 -30.61
CA ILE A 67 19.47 51.45 -30.33
C ILE A 67 19.61 51.09 -28.85
N THR A 68 18.66 51.54 -28.04
CA THR A 68 18.49 51.02 -26.68
C THR A 68 17.57 49.81 -26.77
N ALA A 69 17.94 48.72 -26.11
CA ALA A 69 16.98 47.66 -25.85
C ALA A 69 15.83 48.29 -25.06
N GLN A 70 14.58 47.98 -25.41
CA GLN A 70 13.46 48.39 -24.58
C GLN A 70 13.56 47.62 -23.26
N ASP A 71 13.62 48.36 -22.15
CA ASP A 71 13.56 47.79 -20.82
C ASP A 71 12.22 47.03 -20.69
N GLY A 72 12.27 45.70 -20.76
CA GLY A 72 11.10 44.81 -20.70
C GLY A 72 10.98 43.78 -21.83
N GLU A 73 11.74 43.91 -22.92
CA GLU A 73 11.76 42.89 -24.01
C GLU A 73 12.90 41.88 -23.86
N SER A 74 13.76 42.04 -22.86
CA SER A 74 14.80 41.07 -22.56
C SER A 74 14.22 39.84 -21.88
N CYS A 75 14.47 38.66 -22.47
CA CYS A 75 14.23 37.39 -21.79
C CYS A 75 15.17 37.29 -20.58
N HIS A 76 14.69 37.69 -19.41
CA HIS A 76 15.45 37.57 -18.18
C HIS A 76 15.61 36.09 -17.82
N VAL A 77 16.77 35.76 -17.26
CA VAL A 77 17.13 34.36 -16.95
C VAL A 77 16.16 33.76 -15.92
N GLU A 78 15.71 34.58 -14.97
CA GLU A 78 14.78 34.18 -13.91
C GLU A 78 13.45 33.69 -14.49
N ASP A 79 12.90 34.39 -15.48
CA ASP A 79 11.65 34.03 -16.15
C ASP A 79 11.74 32.71 -16.94
N VAL A 80 12.94 32.37 -17.43
CA VAL A 80 13.18 31.14 -18.20
C VAL A 80 13.44 29.93 -17.30
N LEU A 81 14.11 30.13 -16.17
CA LEU A 81 14.45 29.05 -15.24
C LEU A 81 13.27 28.66 -14.33
N ASN A 82 12.37 29.59 -14.05
CA ASN A 82 11.21 29.36 -13.19
C ASN A 82 10.07 28.68 -13.97
N LEU A 83 10.20 27.37 -14.16
CA LEU A 83 9.25 26.56 -14.92
C LEU A 83 8.00 26.14 -14.12
N LEU A 84 8.12 26.07 -12.80
CA LEU A 84 7.03 25.63 -11.93
C LEU A 84 6.32 26.82 -11.29
N PRO A 85 5.00 26.73 -11.10
CA PRO A 85 4.26 27.74 -10.36
C PRO A 85 4.74 27.79 -8.90
N GLU A 86 4.88 29.00 -8.36
CA GLU A 86 5.35 29.20 -6.99
C GLU A 86 4.22 28.97 -5.97
N GLY A 87 2.99 29.39 -6.32
CA GLY A 87 1.82 29.34 -5.46
C GLY A 87 1.29 27.93 -5.21
N GLU A 88 0.89 27.64 -3.97
CA GLU A 88 0.30 26.34 -3.61
C GLU A 88 -1.01 26.07 -4.37
N CYS A 89 -1.86 27.08 -4.52
CA CYS A 89 -3.10 26.95 -5.28
C CYS A 89 -2.84 26.59 -6.75
N GLU A 90 -1.82 27.19 -7.35
CA GLU A 90 -1.45 26.94 -8.74
C GLU A 90 -0.86 25.54 -8.92
N LYS A 91 -0.07 25.05 -7.95
CA LYS A 91 0.41 23.66 -7.92
C LYS A 91 -0.75 22.68 -7.87
N VAL A 92 -1.74 22.90 -7.00
CA VAL A 92 -2.93 22.04 -6.93
C VAL A 92 -3.70 22.07 -8.24
N VAL A 93 -3.87 23.23 -8.87
CA VAL A 93 -4.52 23.34 -10.18
C VAL A 93 -3.74 22.60 -11.26
N LEU A 94 -2.41 22.67 -11.25
CA LEU A 94 -1.54 21.94 -12.17
C LEU A 94 -1.68 20.43 -11.95
N GLU A 95 -1.59 19.96 -10.71
CA GLU A 95 -1.80 18.55 -10.36
C GLU A 95 -3.18 18.03 -10.81
N LEU A 96 -4.24 18.82 -10.62
CA LEU A 96 -5.59 18.46 -11.08
C LEU A 96 -5.67 18.32 -12.61
N LYS A 97 -4.97 19.19 -13.35
CA LYS A 97 -4.88 19.11 -14.81
C LYS A 97 -4.07 17.89 -15.26
N GLU A 98 -2.99 17.58 -14.56
CA GLU A 98 -2.09 16.47 -14.90
C GLU A 98 -2.60 15.10 -14.40
N ALA A 99 -3.58 15.07 -13.50
CA ALA A 99 -4.17 13.85 -12.96
C ALA A 99 -4.86 12.97 -14.05
N GLU A 100 -5.22 13.55 -15.19
CA GLU A 100 -5.76 12.81 -16.33
C GLU A 100 -4.68 12.01 -17.07
N TYR A 101 -3.42 12.39 -16.97
CA TYR A 101 -2.34 11.71 -17.68
C TYR A 101 -2.14 10.28 -17.18
N LYS A 102 -1.92 9.37 -18.14
CA LYS A 102 -1.68 7.95 -17.86
C LYS A 102 -0.44 7.74 -16.99
N SER A 103 0.62 8.52 -17.19
CA SER A 103 1.82 8.46 -16.34
C SER A 103 1.49 8.79 -14.90
N SER A 104 0.78 9.90 -14.65
CA SER A 104 0.35 10.33 -13.31
C SER A 104 -0.54 9.28 -12.62
N GLN A 105 -1.41 8.60 -13.38
CA GLN A 105 -2.28 7.56 -12.84
C GLN A 105 -1.55 6.24 -12.56
N LEU A 106 -0.60 5.85 -13.39
CA LEU A 106 0.14 4.58 -13.30
C LEU A 106 1.29 4.65 -12.29
N GLU A 107 1.90 5.83 -12.14
CA GLU A 107 3.14 6.03 -11.37
C GLU A 107 2.98 7.14 -10.32
N PRO A 108 1.96 7.10 -9.44
CA PRO A 108 1.82 8.09 -8.37
C PRO A 108 2.96 7.93 -7.35
N LEU A 109 3.69 9.01 -7.08
CA LEU A 109 4.82 8.95 -6.13
C LEU A 109 4.33 8.62 -4.70
N GLY A 110 5.01 7.67 -4.05
CA GLY A 110 4.69 7.26 -2.69
C GLY A 110 3.39 6.45 -2.53
N ARG A 111 2.70 6.12 -3.63
CA ARG A 111 1.50 5.26 -3.64
C ARG A 111 1.66 4.17 -4.68
N SER A 112 0.96 3.06 -4.50
CA SER A 112 0.87 2.04 -5.54
C SER A 112 -0.16 2.42 -6.59
N PHE A 113 -0.03 1.83 -7.78
CA PHE A 113 -1.00 1.99 -8.85
C PHE A 113 -2.42 1.57 -8.42
N TYR A 114 -3.39 2.47 -8.57
CA TYR A 114 -4.79 2.20 -8.27
C TYR A 114 -5.54 1.72 -9.52
N ARG A 115 -6.06 0.49 -9.47
CA ARG A 115 -6.73 -0.17 -10.60
C ARG A 115 -8.24 0.09 -10.69
N GLY A 116 -8.84 0.86 -9.77
CA GLY A 116 -10.28 1.13 -9.79
C GLY A 116 -11.19 -0.02 -9.35
N HIS A 117 -10.65 -1.04 -8.65
CA HIS A 117 -11.46 -2.17 -8.18
C HIS A 117 -12.39 -1.73 -7.04
N LYS A 118 -13.70 -1.96 -7.20
CA LYS A 118 -14.68 -1.78 -6.12
C LYS A 118 -14.62 -2.98 -5.18
N GLN A 119 -14.02 -2.80 -4.01
CA GLN A 119 -13.96 -3.84 -3.00
C GLN A 119 -15.28 -3.92 -2.21
N PRO A 120 -15.68 -5.11 -1.72
CA PRO A 120 -16.86 -5.26 -0.88
C PRO A 120 -16.74 -4.46 0.43
N GLU A 121 -17.85 -3.97 0.97
CA GLU A 121 -17.87 -3.11 2.18
C GLU A 121 -17.20 -3.77 3.39
N PHE A 122 -17.41 -5.07 3.60
CA PHE A 122 -16.79 -5.82 4.70
C PHE A 122 -15.25 -5.88 4.64
N THR A 123 -14.65 -5.65 3.47
CA THR A 123 -13.18 -5.64 3.32
C THR A 123 -12.53 -4.32 3.72
N GLN A 124 -13.33 -3.26 3.90
CA GLN A 124 -12.84 -1.93 4.32
C GLN A 124 -12.68 -1.82 5.84
N ALA A 125 -13.18 -2.78 6.61
CA ALA A 125 -13.02 -2.82 8.06
C ALA A 125 -11.53 -3.01 8.43
N SER A 126 -11.06 -2.30 9.46
CA SER A 126 -9.67 -2.38 9.94
C SER A 126 -9.24 -3.78 10.35
N ASP A 127 -10.21 -4.59 10.79
CA ASP A 127 -9.98 -5.92 11.34
C ASP A 127 -10.03 -7.02 10.26
N PHE A 128 -10.42 -6.66 9.04
CA PHE A 128 -10.51 -7.61 7.93
C PHE A 128 -9.12 -8.03 7.47
N ARG A 129 -8.92 -9.35 7.34
CA ARG A 129 -7.69 -9.94 6.82
C ARG A 129 -7.96 -10.66 5.51
N TYR A 130 -7.18 -10.32 4.50
CA TYR A 130 -7.22 -11.01 3.21
C TYR A 130 -6.61 -12.41 3.30
N GLY A 131 -7.10 -13.30 2.44
CA GLY A 131 -6.62 -14.69 2.34
C GLY A 131 -7.58 -15.70 2.97
N VAL A 132 -7.28 -16.97 2.75
CA VAL A 132 -8.02 -18.07 3.37
C VAL A 132 -7.30 -18.42 4.66
N THR A 133 -7.99 -18.34 5.80
CA THR A 133 -7.46 -18.85 7.05
C THR A 133 -7.38 -20.36 6.95
N SER A 134 -6.22 -20.93 7.25
CA SER A 134 -6.09 -22.37 7.44
C SER A 134 -7.03 -22.78 8.58
N ALA A 135 -8.02 -23.61 8.28
CA ALA A 135 -8.72 -24.32 9.34
C ALA A 135 -7.63 -25.08 10.12
N LYS A 136 -7.57 -24.88 11.44
CA LYS A 136 -6.81 -25.79 12.30
C LYS A 136 -7.33 -27.19 11.96
N SER A 137 -6.43 -28.14 11.70
CA SER A 137 -6.82 -29.51 11.32
C SER A 137 -7.95 -29.98 12.23
N ASN A 138 -9.09 -30.34 11.63
CA ASN A 138 -10.30 -30.68 12.39
C ASN A 138 -10.11 -31.87 13.33
N GLU A 139 -9.04 -32.63 13.14
CA GLU A 139 -8.71 -33.81 13.91
C GLU A 139 -7.46 -33.52 14.75
N ASP A 140 -7.64 -33.53 16.07
CA ASP A 140 -6.52 -33.56 16.99
C ASP A 140 -5.80 -34.90 16.81
N ALA A 141 -4.48 -34.86 16.58
CA ALA A 141 -3.68 -36.08 16.48
C ALA A 141 -3.88 -36.99 17.71
N LYS A 142 -4.14 -36.40 18.88
CA LYS A 142 -4.44 -37.13 20.11
C LYS A 142 -5.74 -37.94 20.02
N SER A 143 -6.83 -37.39 19.48
CA SER A 143 -8.10 -38.13 19.33
C SER A 143 -8.00 -39.22 18.28
N LEU A 144 -7.14 -39.02 17.27
CA LEU A 144 -6.92 -40.02 16.22
C LEU A 144 -6.06 -41.19 16.72
N LEU A 145 -5.00 -40.90 17.48
CA LEU A 145 -4.10 -41.91 18.05
C LEU A 145 -4.72 -42.68 19.22
N TYR A 146 -5.52 -41.98 20.03
CA TYR A 146 -6.20 -42.54 21.18
C TYR A 146 -7.69 -42.36 20.97
N PRO A 147 -8.34 -43.25 20.18
CA PRO A 147 -9.79 -43.24 20.08
C PRO A 147 -10.33 -43.36 21.51
N GLY A 148 -11.20 -42.43 21.88
CA GLY A 148 -11.74 -42.35 23.23
C GLY A 148 -12.63 -43.53 23.59
N GLU A 149 -13.52 -43.30 24.55
CA GLU A 149 -14.42 -44.31 25.12
C GLU A 149 -15.38 -44.97 24.10
N SER A 150 -15.49 -44.42 22.88
CA SER A 150 -16.31 -44.93 21.78
C SER A 150 -15.87 -46.26 21.16
N VAL A 151 -14.66 -46.75 21.49
CA VAL A 151 -14.16 -48.08 21.07
C VAL A 151 -13.90 -48.98 22.27
N LYS A 152 -14.59 -48.77 23.38
CA LYS A 152 -14.80 -49.89 24.29
C LYS A 152 -15.77 -50.83 23.58
N VAL A 153 -15.37 -52.08 23.36
CA VAL A 153 -16.29 -53.12 22.88
C VAL A 153 -17.33 -53.29 23.98
N GLU A 154 -18.41 -52.52 23.90
CA GLU A 154 -19.52 -52.63 24.82
C GLU A 154 -20.08 -54.05 24.70
N ASN A 155 -20.39 -54.69 25.83
CA ASN A 155 -20.98 -56.03 25.85
C ASN A 155 -22.47 -55.96 25.43
N ASN A 156 -22.75 -55.40 24.26
CA ASN A 156 -24.08 -55.34 23.67
C ASN A 156 -24.39 -56.69 22.98
N GLU A 157 -25.66 -57.06 22.86
CA GLU A 157 -26.08 -58.36 22.30
C GLU A 157 -25.52 -58.60 20.88
N ASP A 158 -25.39 -57.53 20.10
CA ASP A 158 -24.79 -57.56 18.75
C ASP A 158 -23.29 -57.89 18.77
N THR A 159 -22.56 -57.45 19.80
CA THR A 159 -21.13 -57.79 19.95
C THR A 159 -20.96 -59.26 20.32
N ALA A 160 -21.85 -59.81 21.14
CA ALA A 160 -21.81 -61.23 21.51
C ALA A 160 -22.10 -62.13 20.31
N ARG A 161 -23.08 -61.76 19.48
CA ARG A 161 -23.38 -62.46 18.22
C ARG A 161 -22.23 -62.36 17.22
N THR A 162 -21.67 -61.16 17.05
CA THR A 162 -20.54 -60.92 16.15
C THR A 162 -19.32 -61.72 16.60
N LYS A 163 -19.05 -61.76 17.91
CA LYS A 163 -18.00 -62.58 18.51
C LYS A 163 -18.21 -64.07 18.25
N ALA A 164 -19.43 -64.60 18.45
CA ALA A 164 -19.73 -66.01 18.17
C ALA A 164 -19.51 -66.37 16.69
N ASN A 165 -19.92 -65.49 15.76
CA ASN A 165 -19.66 -65.66 14.34
C ASN A 165 -18.15 -65.64 14.02
N TYR A 166 -17.40 -64.76 14.67
CA TYR A 166 -15.95 -64.64 14.48
C TYR A 166 -15.18 -65.85 15.04
N ILE A 167 -15.63 -66.41 16.18
CA ILE A 167 -15.13 -67.68 16.72
C ILE A 167 -15.39 -68.82 15.72
N LYS A 168 -16.60 -68.90 15.15
CA LYS A 168 -16.97 -69.97 14.21
C LYS A 168 -16.18 -69.89 12.90
N SER A 169 -16.00 -68.69 12.36
CA SER A 169 -15.34 -68.47 11.06
C SER A 169 -13.82 -68.46 11.16
N HIS A 170 -13.24 -67.76 12.14
CA HIS A 170 -11.81 -67.47 12.23
C HIS A 170 -11.12 -68.19 13.40
N ARG A 171 -11.86 -68.98 14.20
CA ARG A 171 -11.32 -69.67 15.40
C ARG A 171 -10.67 -68.69 16.40
N SER A 172 -11.19 -67.47 16.46
CA SER A 172 -10.67 -66.38 17.30
C SER A 172 -11.30 -66.42 18.70
N TYR A 173 -10.77 -67.28 19.57
CA TYR A 173 -11.22 -67.45 20.96
C TYR A 173 -10.61 -66.40 21.89
N LEU A 174 -11.29 -66.08 22.99
CA LEU A 174 -10.65 -65.31 24.06
C LEU A 174 -9.55 -66.14 24.75
N PRO A 175 -8.53 -65.48 25.33
CA PRO A 175 -7.58 -66.14 26.20
C PRO A 175 -8.31 -66.90 27.32
N GLY A 176 -8.03 -68.21 27.46
CA GLY A 176 -8.64 -69.07 28.48
C GLY A 176 -10.01 -69.67 28.12
N GLU A 177 -10.58 -69.36 26.96
CA GLU A 177 -11.87 -69.90 26.53
C GLU A 177 -11.73 -71.32 25.96
N GLN A 178 -12.52 -72.27 26.48
CA GLN A 178 -12.58 -73.62 25.93
C GLN A 178 -13.47 -73.68 24.68
N LYS A 179 -13.05 -74.48 23.69
CA LYS A 179 -13.82 -74.69 22.47
C LYS A 179 -15.12 -75.44 22.75
N ARG A 180 -16.25 -74.75 22.58
CA ARG A 180 -17.57 -75.39 22.53
C ARG A 180 -17.77 -76.08 21.18
N ARG A 181 -18.20 -77.35 21.22
CA ARG A 181 -18.41 -78.20 20.05
C ARG A 181 -19.90 -78.46 19.76
N ASP A 182 -20.79 -77.84 20.52
CA ASP A 182 -22.24 -77.96 20.41
C ASP A 182 -22.73 -79.44 20.35
N TYR A 183 -22.07 -80.31 21.11
CA TYR A 183 -22.51 -81.69 21.26
C TYR A 183 -23.84 -81.74 22.02
N ASN A 184 -24.78 -82.55 21.53
CA ASN A 184 -25.96 -82.91 22.29
C ASN A 184 -25.59 -83.99 23.32
N TRP A 185 -25.21 -83.57 24.52
CA TRP A 185 -24.78 -84.48 25.57
C TRP A 185 -25.99 -85.17 26.22
N PRO A 186 -26.03 -86.52 26.31
CA PRO A 186 -27.08 -87.24 27.01
C PRO A 186 -26.94 -87.17 28.55
N VAL A 187 -25.85 -86.57 29.03
CA VAL A 187 -25.47 -86.43 30.44
C VAL A 187 -24.91 -85.03 30.69
N ASP A 188 -25.03 -84.50 31.91
CA ASP A 188 -24.49 -83.18 32.24
C ASP A 188 -22.94 -83.24 32.36
N PRO A 189 -22.17 -82.51 31.51
CA PRO A 189 -20.72 -82.60 31.48
C PRO A 189 -19.99 -82.03 32.70
N LEU A 190 -20.65 -81.20 33.51
CA LEU A 190 -20.00 -80.60 34.69
C LEU A 190 -20.04 -81.51 35.91
N THR A 191 -21.03 -82.39 35.99
CA THR A 191 -21.32 -83.22 37.16
C THR A 191 -21.01 -84.69 36.95
N THR A 192 -21.07 -85.17 35.71
CA THR A 192 -20.84 -86.59 35.39
C THR A 192 -19.35 -86.93 35.40
N VAL A 193 -18.96 -87.97 36.16
CA VAL A 193 -17.62 -88.54 36.06
C VAL A 193 -17.55 -89.38 34.77
N PHE A 194 -16.74 -88.91 33.81
CA PHE A 194 -16.51 -89.60 32.55
C PHE A 194 -15.48 -90.73 32.72
N GLY A 195 -15.70 -91.84 32.01
CA GLY A 195 -14.87 -93.04 32.07
C GLY A 195 -15.67 -94.30 32.44
N ASP A 196 -15.09 -95.48 32.22
CA ASP A 196 -15.71 -96.74 32.60
C ASP A 196 -15.83 -96.84 34.13
N LYS A 197 -17.03 -97.14 34.64
CA LYS A 197 -17.32 -97.19 36.08
C LYS A 197 -16.78 -98.46 36.76
N GLY A 198 -16.15 -99.37 36.00
CA GLY A 198 -15.30 -100.42 36.56
C GLY A 198 -16.00 -101.44 37.45
N GLU A 199 -17.32 -101.60 37.33
CA GLU A 199 -18.08 -102.57 38.14
C GLU A 199 -17.70 -104.04 37.88
N ASN A 200 -16.88 -104.31 36.85
CA ASN A 200 -16.32 -105.63 36.51
C ASN A 200 -14.83 -105.78 36.85
N PHE A 201 -14.27 -105.03 37.81
CA PHE A 201 -12.90 -105.25 38.31
C PHE A 201 -12.89 -106.05 39.63
N ALA A 202 -13.42 -107.28 39.60
CA ALA A 202 -13.49 -108.15 40.77
C ALA A 202 -12.15 -108.88 41.05
N LEU A 203 -11.15 -108.18 41.61
CA LEU A 203 -9.88 -108.80 42.04
C LEU A 203 -9.61 -108.70 43.56
N ARG A 204 -10.56 -108.25 44.39
CA ARG A 204 -10.34 -108.12 45.85
C ARG A 204 -11.57 -108.50 46.71
N ARG A 205 -12.23 -109.62 46.40
CA ARG A 205 -13.39 -110.12 47.19
C ARG A 205 -13.10 -111.29 48.14
N SER A 206 -11.84 -111.68 48.36
CA SER A 206 -11.48 -112.76 49.30
C SER A 206 -11.39 -112.32 50.77
N SER A 207 -11.34 -111.02 51.09
CA SER A 207 -11.04 -110.54 52.45
C SER A 207 -12.23 -110.04 53.29
N ARG A 208 -13.45 -109.97 52.72
CA ARG A 208 -14.65 -109.54 53.48
C ARG A 208 -15.45 -110.69 54.11
N GLY A 209 -15.38 -111.91 53.57
CA GLY A 209 -16.12 -113.06 54.12
C GLY A 209 -15.59 -113.57 55.47
N VAL A 210 -14.31 -113.34 55.77
CA VAL A 210 -13.67 -113.77 57.03
C VAL A 210 -14.05 -112.85 58.20
N HIS A 211 -14.30 -111.57 57.93
CA HIS A 211 -14.67 -110.59 58.95
C HIS A 211 -16.09 -110.82 59.50
N ASP A 212 -17.05 -111.13 58.63
CA ASP A 212 -18.44 -111.34 59.04
C ASP A 212 -18.67 -112.71 59.72
N ALA A 213 -17.80 -113.69 59.47
CA ALA A 213 -17.87 -115.01 60.11
C ALA A 213 -17.29 -115.05 61.55
N LEU A 214 -16.43 -114.09 61.92
CA LEU A 214 -15.77 -114.06 63.25
C LEU A 214 -16.53 -113.24 64.30
N HIS A 215 -17.57 -112.50 63.90
CA HIS A 215 -18.24 -111.53 64.77
C HIS A 215 -19.73 -111.83 65.10
N SER A 216 -20.31 -112.96 64.66
CA SER A 216 -21.63 -113.38 65.16
C SER A 216 -21.48 -114.18 66.46
N LYS A 217 -21.66 -113.49 67.60
CA LYS A 217 -21.82 -114.14 68.91
C LYS A 217 -23.25 -114.67 69.05
N MET A 218 -23.30 -115.94 69.45
CA MET A 218 -24.41 -116.73 69.97
C MET A 218 -25.28 -115.99 70.98
N ASP A 219 -26.61 -116.02 70.78
CA ASP A 219 -27.59 -115.96 71.87
C ASP A 219 -28.56 -117.13 71.74
N CYS A 220 -28.60 -117.92 72.81
CA CYS A 220 -29.38 -119.15 72.97
C CYS A 220 -30.80 -118.85 73.49
N ILE A 221 -31.79 -119.49 72.86
CA ILE A 221 -32.89 -120.30 73.45
C ILE A 221 -33.77 -119.65 74.56
N GLU A 222 -35.09 -119.56 74.35
CA GLU A 222 -36.08 -120.36 75.12
C GLU A 222 -37.52 -120.34 74.57
N LYS A 223 -38.21 -121.43 74.89
CA LYS A 223 -39.43 -121.99 74.30
C LYS A 223 -40.72 -121.33 74.81
N ARG A 224 -41.73 -121.23 73.95
CA ARG A 224 -43.05 -121.83 74.16
C ARG A 224 -43.78 -122.03 72.84
#